data_AF-A0A845Y544-F1
#
_entry.id   AF-A0A845Y544-F1
#
_cell.length_a   1.000
_cell.length_b   1.000
_cell.length_c   1.000
_cell.angle_alpha   90.00
_cell.angle_beta   90.00
_cell.angle_gamma   90.00
#
_symmetry.space_group_name_H-M   'P 1'
#
loop_
_entity.id
_entity.type
_entity.pdbx_description
1 polymer ?
#
loop_
_entity_poly.entity_id
_entity_poly.type
_entity_poly.pdbx_seq_one_letter_code
_entity_poly.pdbx_strand_id
1 'polypeptide(L)'
;MPKRIKLMADYNYYPLWDLDDVGDIEPSELPLSPQTVARLLQWQKTYDGIMNWDDPATANFAGEAERVAFEREGISLWQQLQSELGDGYEVYYFSQSQGKVLSNADELLEMASL
;
A
#
# COMPACT_ATOMS: atom_id res chain seq x y z
N MET A 1 -21.71 -2.91 8.56
CA MET A 1 -20.43 -2.24 8.85
C MET A 1 -19.58 -2.37 7.61
N PRO A 2 -18.85 -1.33 7.17
CA PRO A 2 -17.94 -1.43 6.05
C PRO A 2 -16.84 -2.46 6.36
N LYS A 3 -16.32 -3.13 5.32
CA LYS A 3 -15.18 -4.03 5.44
C LYS A 3 -13.91 -3.21 5.62
N ARG A 4 -13.05 -3.57 6.57
CA ARG A 4 -11.84 -2.80 6.87
C ARG A 4 -10.64 -3.48 6.23
N ILE A 5 -9.94 -2.76 5.36
CA ILE A 5 -8.74 -3.28 4.68
C ILE A 5 -7.60 -2.29 4.78
N LYS A 6 -6.36 -2.78 4.70
CA LYS A 6 -5.16 -1.95 4.75
C LYS A 6 -4.28 -2.19 3.52
N LEU A 7 -3.88 -1.12 2.85
CA LEU A 7 -2.80 -1.12 1.88
C LEU A 7 -1.46 -1.09 2.61
N MET A 8 -0.68 -2.16 2.53
CA MET A 8 0.63 -2.30 3.16
C MET A 8 1.46 -3.30 2.36
N ALA A 9 2.68 -2.93 2.01
CA ALA A 9 3.61 -3.88 1.40
C ALA A 9 4.29 -4.73 2.48
N ASP A 10 4.42 -6.02 2.22
CA ASP A 10 5.25 -6.95 2.97
C ASP A 10 5.84 -7.97 2.00
N TYR A 11 6.97 -8.57 2.34
CA TYR A 11 7.74 -9.38 1.42
C TYR A 11 7.02 -10.66 1.01
N ASN A 12 6.84 -10.85 -0.29
CA ASN A 12 6.16 -12.02 -0.89
C ASN A 12 4.67 -12.16 -0.54
N TYR A 13 4.00 -11.07 -0.15
CA TYR A 13 2.55 -11.03 0.05
C TYR A 13 1.87 -10.07 -0.94
N TYR A 14 0.56 -10.20 -1.10
CA TYR A 14 -0.25 -9.18 -1.76
C TYR A 14 -0.34 -7.91 -0.89
N PRO A 15 -0.48 -6.73 -1.51
CA PRO A 15 -0.39 -5.46 -0.78
C PRO A 15 -1.67 -5.08 -0.01
N LEU A 16 -2.73 -5.88 -0.08
CA LEU A 16 -4.00 -5.61 0.59
C LEU A 16 -4.17 -6.58 1.75
N TRP A 17 -4.55 -6.08 2.92
CA TRP A 17 -4.68 -6.87 4.13
C TRP A 17 -6.08 -6.74 4.69
N ASP A 18 -6.67 -7.85 5.09
CA ASP A 18 -7.88 -7.83 5.89
C ASP A 18 -7.52 -7.39 7.33
N LEU A 19 -8.31 -6.49 7.91
CA LEU A 19 -8.12 -6.04 9.30
C LEU A 19 -9.03 -6.78 10.28
N ASP A 20 -10.06 -7.46 9.76
CA ASP A 20 -11.03 -8.23 10.53
C ASP A 20 -10.67 -9.72 10.52
N ASP A 21 -10.07 -10.20 9.43
CA ASP A 21 -9.59 -11.57 9.26
C ASP A 21 -8.06 -11.65 9.08
N VAL A 22 -7.48 -12.84 9.23
CA VAL A 22 -6.03 -13.05 9.05
C VAL A 22 -5.73 -13.35 7.59
N GLY A 23 -4.94 -12.48 6.97
CA GLY A 23 -4.35 -12.73 5.65
C GLY A 23 -4.28 -11.49 4.77
N ASP A 24 -3.48 -11.62 3.71
CA ASP A 24 -3.51 -10.72 2.57
C ASP A 24 -4.64 -11.11 1.60
N ILE A 25 -5.09 -10.14 0.82
CA ILE A 25 -6.18 -10.23 -0.14
C ILE A 25 -5.55 -10.08 -1.52
N GLU A 26 -5.81 -11.04 -2.41
CA GLU A 26 -5.38 -10.91 -3.79
C GLU A 26 -6.19 -9.76 -4.45
N PRO A 27 -5.54 -8.74 -5.06
CA PRO A 27 -6.27 -7.57 -5.55
C PRO A 27 -7.38 -7.87 -6.58
N SER A 28 -7.28 -8.98 -7.32
CA SER A 28 -8.31 -9.40 -8.28
C SER A 28 -9.56 -10.01 -7.65
N GLU A 29 -9.55 -10.32 -6.35
CA GLU A 29 -10.74 -10.77 -5.61
C GLU A 29 -11.69 -9.61 -5.27
N LEU A 30 -11.19 -8.38 -5.30
CA LEU A 30 -11.97 -7.17 -5.06
C LEU A 30 -12.53 -6.61 -6.38
N PRO A 31 -13.63 -5.83 -6.33
CA PRO A 31 -14.25 -5.22 -7.51
C PRO A 31 -13.46 -3.99 -7.99
N LEU A 32 -12.16 -4.16 -8.21
CA LEU A 32 -11.24 -3.12 -8.66
C LEU A 32 -11.08 -3.14 -10.18
N SER A 33 -10.71 -1.98 -10.73
CA SER A 33 -10.36 -1.87 -12.13
C SER A 33 -9.07 -2.65 -12.43
N PRO A 34 -8.91 -3.22 -13.64
CA PRO A 34 -7.68 -3.92 -14.03
C PRO A 34 -6.43 -3.04 -13.93
N GLN A 35 -6.58 -1.74 -14.13
CA GLN A 35 -5.50 -0.77 -13.99
C GLN A 35 -5.06 -0.64 -12.53
N THR A 36 -5.99 -0.55 -11.59
CA THR A 36 -5.69 -0.46 -10.15
C THR A 36 -5.03 -1.74 -9.65
N VAL A 37 -5.53 -2.91 -10.07
CA VAL A 37 -4.89 -4.21 -9.79
C VAL A 37 -3.44 -4.24 -10.29
N ALA A 38 -3.19 -3.85 -11.55
CA ALA A 38 -1.85 -3.84 -12.11
C ALA A 38 -0.89 -2.89 -11.36
N ARG A 39 -1.38 -1.71 -10.95
CA ARG A 39 -0.59 -0.75 -10.16
C ARG A 39 -0.26 -1.29 -8.77
N LEU A 40 -1.20 -1.92 -8.09
CA LEU A 40 -0.98 -2.56 -6.78
C LEU A 40 0.12 -3.63 -6.86
N LEU A 41 0.03 -4.52 -7.83
CA LEU A 41 1.02 -5.58 -8.03
C LEU A 41 2.39 -5.00 -8.40
N GLN A 42 2.44 -3.94 -9.21
CA GLN A 42 3.70 -3.27 -9.55
C GLN A 42 4.30 -2.53 -8.34
N TRP A 43 3.47 -1.90 -7.52
CA TRP A 43 3.89 -1.24 -6.28
C TRP A 43 4.47 -2.25 -5.29
N GLN A 44 3.79 -3.37 -5.06
CA GLN A 44 4.29 -4.48 -4.25
C GLN A 44 5.63 -5.02 -4.79
N LYS A 45 5.72 -5.24 -6.10
CA LYS A 45 6.96 -5.69 -6.75
C LYS A 45 8.13 -4.73 -6.55
N THR A 46 7.88 -3.42 -6.53
CA THR A 46 8.90 -2.42 -6.21
C THR A 46 9.41 -2.62 -4.78
N TYR A 47 8.52 -2.87 -3.82
CA TYR A 47 8.90 -3.17 -2.44
C TYR A 47 9.70 -4.47 -2.35
N ASP A 48 9.24 -5.56 -2.97
CA ASP A 48 9.98 -6.83 -2.99
C ASP A 48 11.39 -6.67 -3.60
N GLY A 49 11.54 -5.74 -4.55
CA GLY A 49 12.82 -5.40 -5.18
C GLY A 49 13.85 -4.76 -4.26
N ILE A 50 13.47 -4.25 -3.09
CA ILE A 50 14.41 -3.70 -2.10
C ILE A 50 15.09 -4.81 -1.29
N MET A 51 14.57 -6.04 -1.36
CA MET A 51 15.11 -7.17 -0.61
C MET A 51 16.51 -7.53 -1.11
N ASN A 52 17.47 -7.52 -0.19
CA ASN A 52 18.76 -8.12 -0.42
C ASN A 52 18.75 -9.57 0.12
N TRP A 53 18.73 -10.54 -0.78
CA TRP A 53 18.69 -11.97 -0.41
C TRP A 53 19.98 -12.48 0.23
N ASP A 54 21.12 -11.82 -0.03
CA ASP A 54 22.41 -12.18 0.56
C ASP A 54 22.53 -11.65 2.00
N ASP A 55 21.91 -10.50 2.28
CA ASP A 55 21.83 -9.90 3.62
C ASP A 55 20.51 -9.15 3.82
N PRO A 56 19.45 -9.83 4.29
CA PRO A 56 18.12 -9.23 4.48
C PRO A 56 18.10 -8.03 5.41
N ALA A 57 19.07 -7.91 6.34
CA ALA A 57 19.16 -6.78 7.24
C ALA A 57 19.53 -5.47 6.51
N THR A 58 20.00 -5.57 5.27
CA THR A 58 20.35 -4.43 4.41
C THR A 58 19.28 -4.09 3.39
N ALA A 59 18.13 -4.76 3.41
CA ALA A 59 17.01 -4.45 2.53
C ALA A 59 16.60 -2.98 2.68
N ASN A 60 16.72 -2.21 1.59
CA ASN A 60 16.47 -0.78 1.60
C ASN A 60 16.27 -0.26 0.18
N PHE A 61 15.55 0.86 0.04
CA PHE A 61 15.47 1.58 -1.24
C PHE A 61 16.86 2.05 -1.68
N ALA A 62 17.09 2.16 -2.99
CA ALA A 62 18.37 2.61 -3.53
C ALA A 62 18.71 4.06 -3.16
N GLY A 63 17.69 4.83 -2.76
CA GLY A 63 17.88 6.15 -2.18
C GLY A 63 16.56 6.86 -1.90
N GLU A 64 16.68 8.11 -1.43
CA GLU A 64 15.56 8.93 -1.01
C GLU A 64 14.51 9.16 -2.12
N ALA A 65 14.96 9.38 -3.35
CA ALA A 65 14.05 9.62 -4.47
C ALA A 65 13.14 8.41 -4.76
N GLU A 66 13.66 7.19 -4.64
CA GLU A 66 12.88 5.96 -4.84
C GLU A 66 11.91 5.74 -3.68
N ARG A 67 12.37 5.95 -2.44
CA ARG A 67 11.54 5.90 -1.24
C ARG A 67 10.35 6.88 -1.33
N VAL A 68 10.61 8.12 -1.77
CA VAL A 68 9.56 9.15 -1.96
C VAL A 68 8.60 8.75 -3.09
N ALA A 69 9.11 8.23 -4.21
CA ALA A 69 8.26 7.78 -5.30
C ALA A 69 7.35 6.61 -4.88
N PHE A 70 7.89 5.65 -4.12
CA PHE A 70 7.14 4.53 -3.57
C PHE A 70 6.01 4.99 -2.64
N GLU A 71 6.32 5.91 -1.73
CA GLU A 71 5.34 6.47 -0.78
C GLU A 71 4.24 7.25 -1.49
N ARG A 72 4.59 8.07 -2.49
CA ARG A 72 3.61 8.83 -3.30
C ARG A 72 2.68 7.93 -4.09
N GLU A 73 3.21 6.83 -4.66
CA GLU A 73 2.36 5.86 -5.36
C GLU A 73 1.44 5.12 -4.39
N GLY A 74 1.92 4.74 -3.19
CA GLY A 74 1.09 4.11 -2.15
C GLY A 74 -0.07 5.01 -1.72
N ILE A 75 0.19 6.30 -1.53
CA ILE A 75 -0.85 7.32 -1.27
C ILE A 75 -1.85 7.42 -2.42
N SER A 76 -1.38 7.50 -3.66
CA SER A 76 -2.26 7.57 -4.84
C SER A 76 -3.15 6.33 -4.96
N LEU A 77 -2.59 5.15 -4.71
CA LEU A 77 -3.30 3.88 -4.69
C LEU A 77 -4.34 3.83 -3.57
N TRP A 78 -4.00 4.30 -2.37
CA TRP A 78 -4.95 4.36 -1.26
C TRP A 78 -6.19 5.19 -1.61
N GLN A 79 -5.99 6.37 -2.19
CA GLN A 79 -7.08 7.23 -2.65
C GLN A 79 -7.93 6.56 -3.74
N GLN A 80 -7.27 5.91 -4.70
CA GLN A 80 -7.94 5.17 -5.78
C GLN A 80 -8.77 4.00 -5.23
N LEU A 81 -8.22 3.22 -4.30
CA LEU A 81 -8.90 2.10 -3.63
C LEU A 81 -10.17 2.57 -2.92
N GLN A 82 -10.07 3.61 -2.09
CA GLN A 82 -11.23 4.14 -1.37
C GLN A 82 -12.31 4.64 -2.35
N SER A 83 -11.92 5.25 -3.46
CA SER A 83 -12.86 5.71 -4.49
C SER A 83 -13.53 4.57 -5.25
N GLU A 84 -12.82 3.50 -5.60
CA GLU A 84 -13.39 2.36 -6.36
C GLU A 84 -14.26 1.45 -5.49
N LEU A 85 -13.85 1.24 -4.23
CA LEU A 85 -14.55 0.36 -3.29
C LEU A 85 -15.76 1.04 -2.62
N GLY A 86 -15.76 2.37 -2.59
CA GLY A 86 -16.84 3.20 -2.02
C GLY A 86 -17.11 2.93 -0.54
N ASP A 87 -18.31 3.28 -0.09
CA ASP A 87 -18.72 3.21 1.32
C ASP A 87 -18.86 1.77 1.86
N GLY A 88 -18.71 0.77 1.01
CA GLY A 88 -18.66 -0.63 1.43
C GLY A 88 -17.35 -0.98 2.16
N TYR A 89 -16.33 -0.13 2.05
CA TYR A 89 -15.00 -0.36 2.59
C TYR A 89 -14.47 0.87 3.33
N GLU A 90 -13.72 0.61 4.39
CA GLU A 90 -12.80 1.57 5.00
C GLU A 90 -11.38 1.14 4.66
N VAL A 91 -10.71 1.92 3.84
CA VAL A 91 -9.34 1.63 3.39
C VAL A 91 -8.36 2.43 4.24
N TYR A 92 -7.38 1.73 4.81
CA TYR A 92 -6.25 2.30 5.55
C TYR A 92 -4.97 2.17 4.73
N TYR A 93 -3.96 2.97 5.03
CA TYR A 93 -2.66 2.88 4.38
C TYR A 93 -1.53 2.84 5.40
N PHE A 94 -0.60 1.88 5.26
CA PHE A 94 0.61 1.86 6.07
C PHE A 94 1.75 2.57 5.33
N SER A 95 2.20 3.67 5.91
CA SER A 95 3.34 4.42 5.39
C SER A 95 4.64 3.72 5.78
N GLN A 96 5.31 3.09 4.81
CA GLN A 96 6.60 2.44 5.05
C GLN A 96 7.67 3.43 5.51
N SER A 97 7.59 4.67 5.03
CA SER A 97 8.53 5.73 5.45
C SER A 97 8.36 6.18 6.90
N GLN A 98 7.13 6.16 7.42
CA GLN A 98 6.83 6.64 8.78
C GLN A 98 6.64 5.51 9.79
N GLY A 99 6.47 4.27 9.33
CA GLY A 99 6.17 3.13 10.19
C GLY A 99 4.82 3.25 10.90
N LYS A 100 3.82 3.89 10.27
CA LYS A 100 2.49 4.13 10.88
C LYS A 100 1.34 3.91 9.89
N VAL A 101 0.19 3.54 10.44
CA VAL A 101 -1.08 3.47 9.69
C VAL A 101 -1.72 4.85 9.62
N LEU A 102 -2.18 5.22 8.43
CA LEU A 102 -2.96 6.41 8.13
C LEU A 102 -4.40 5.99 7.85
N SER A 103 -5.34 6.83 8.29
CA SER A 103 -6.77 6.51 8.33
C SER A 103 -7.67 7.60 7.75
N ASN A 104 -7.15 8.80 7.49
CA ASN A 104 -7.95 9.90 6.98
C ASN A 104 -7.17 10.83 6.05
N ALA A 105 -7.93 11.65 5.31
CA ALA A 105 -7.42 12.60 4.33
C ALA A 105 -6.65 13.78 4.95
N ASP A 106 -6.86 14.10 6.22
CA ASP A 106 -6.13 15.19 6.88
C ASP A 106 -4.65 14.80 7.11
N GLU A 107 -4.40 13.53 7.44
CA GLU A 107 -3.04 12.97 7.53
C GLU A 107 -2.31 12.94 6.17
N LEU A 108 -3.07 12.86 5.06
CA LEU A 108 -2.55 12.91 3.69
C LEU A 108 -2.10 14.32 3.28
N LEU A 109 -2.80 15.37 3.73
CA LEU A 109 -2.46 16.77 3.42
C LEU A 109 -1.12 17.19 4.03
N GLU A 110 -0.78 16.64 5.20
CA GLU A 110 0.56 16.80 5.79
C GLU A 110 1.65 16.15 4.93
N MET A 111 1.33 15.06 4.22
CA MET A 111 2.29 14.33 3.37
C MET A 111 2.45 14.92 1.97
N ALA A 112 1.43 15.58 1.42
CA ALA A 112 1.50 16.23 0.11
C ALA A 112 2.46 17.45 0.07
N SER A 113 3.00 17.85 1.23
CA SER A 113 3.99 18.91 1.39
C SER A 113 5.46 18.42 1.35
N LEU A 114 5.68 17.11 1.19
CA LEU A 114 7.00 16.46 0.97
C LEU A 114 7.34 16.39 -0.52
#